data_AF-A0A920Q7Z3-F1
#
_entry.id   AF-A0A920Q7Z3-F1
#
_cell.length_a   1.000
_cell.length_b   1.000
_cell.length_c   1.000
_cell.angle_alpha   90.00
_cell.angle_beta   90.00
_cell.angle_gamma   90.00
#
_symmetry.space_group_name_H-M   'P 1'
#
loop_
_entity.id
_entity.type
_entity.pdbx_description
1 polymer ?
#
loop_
_entity_poly.entity_id
_entity_poly.type
_entity_poly.pdbx_seq_one_letter_code
_entity_poly.pdbx_strand_id
1 'polypeptide(L)'
;MQISTELMTPEKLDLSLEDVQIERVPLFALIPYTFVSGSLSMSVHISNFQKLQQIGGFPEGRLRGKLNDTRIRISGGSALLDLQFPELNQTEILFDLELGPVISLKDVQLKGSLEGTVDGTIQLDKNRPNMSSIDLNFMLTPSPDFKNELRLFSKILLSFQCGETINFNLKGTFSRLNLPIRNKC
;
A
#
# COMPACT_ATOMS: atom_id res chain seq x y z
N MET A 1 -1.41 20.01 10.49
CA MET A 1 -2.57 19.68 9.64
C MET A 1 -3.15 20.97 9.10
N GLN A 2 -3.17 21.13 7.77
CA GLN A 2 -3.82 22.24 7.08
C GLN A 2 -4.85 21.67 6.10
N ILE A 3 -6.02 22.29 6.05
CA ILE A 3 -7.09 21.95 5.11
C ILE A 3 -7.55 23.24 4.43
N SER A 4 -7.67 23.20 3.11
CA SER A 4 -8.23 24.28 2.30
C SER A 4 -9.25 23.74 1.31
N THR A 5 -10.35 24.46 1.13
CA THR A 5 -11.42 24.12 0.18
C THR A 5 -12.06 25.39 -0.38
N GLU A 6 -12.67 25.30 -1.56
CA GLU A 6 -13.42 26.41 -2.14
C GLU A 6 -14.71 26.70 -1.34
N LEU A 7 -14.92 27.96 -0.97
CA LEU A 7 -15.91 28.39 0.03
C LEU A 7 -17.37 28.38 -0.43
N MET A 8 -17.63 28.50 -1.74
CA MET A 8 -19.01 28.68 -2.27
C MET A 8 -19.65 27.36 -2.73
N THR A 9 -18.87 26.50 -3.39
CA THR A 9 -19.22 25.14 -3.80
C THR A 9 -17.91 24.36 -3.79
N PRO A 10 -17.66 23.44 -2.85
CA PRO A 10 -16.36 22.81 -2.73
C PRO A 10 -16.13 21.85 -3.90
N GLU A 11 -15.63 22.37 -5.02
CA GLU A 11 -15.20 21.62 -6.20
C GLU A 11 -13.85 20.94 -5.94
N LYS A 12 -13.01 21.61 -5.16
CA LYS A 12 -11.65 21.14 -4.84
C LYS A 12 -11.42 21.00 -3.34
N LEU A 13 -10.59 20.03 -3.00
CA LEU A 13 -10.07 19.85 -1.65
C LEU A 13 -8.54 19.72 -1.73
N ASP A 14 -7.87 20.56 -0.96
CA ASP A 14 -6.44 20.45 -0.70
C ASP A 14 -6.24 20.17 0.79
N LEU A 15 -5.51 19.11 1.10
CA LEU A 15 -5.21 18.69 2.47
C LEU A 15 -3.73 18.38 2.61
N SER A 16 -3.10 18.89 3.67
CA SER A 16 -1.73 18.55 4.03
C SER A 16 -1.60 18.13 5.49
N LEU A 17 -0.89 17.03 5.69
CA LEU A 17 -0.45 16.53 6.98
C LEU A 17 1.08 16.54 6.98
N GLU A 18 1.64 16.94 8.10
CA GLU A 18 3.08 16.96 8.32
C GLU A 18 3.34 16.28 9.67
N ASP A 19 4.22 15.28 9.63
CA ASP A 19 4.71 14.49 10.75
C ASP A 19 3.63 14.03 11.74
N VAL A 20 2.53 13.52 11.19
CA VAL A 20 1.45 12.95 11.99
C VAL A 20 1.84 11.54 12.43
N GLN A 21 2.00 11.34 13.74
CA GLN A 21 2.24 10.01 14.29
C GLN A 21 0.99 9.14 14.10
N ILE A 22 1.17 8.00 13.45
CA ILE A 22 0.14 6.96 13.33
C ILE A 22 0.51 5.76 14.20
N GLU A 23 -0.46 5.27 14.97
CA GLU A 23 -0.31 4.11 15.83
C GLU A 23 -1.34 3.05 15.45
N ARG A 24 -0.86 1.88 15.01
CA ARG A 24 -1.69 0.70 14.70
C ARG A 24 -2.86 0.99 13.76
N VAL A 25 -2.59 1.71 12.68
CA VAL A 25 -3.58 1.91 11.62
C VAL A 25 -3.66 0.61 10.81
N PRO A 26 -4.85 0.01 10.60
CA PRO A 26 -4.97 -1.14 9.71
C PRO A 26 -4.58 -0.75 8.29
N LEU A 27 -3.66 -1.49 7.66
CA LEU A 27 -3.15 -1.17 6.32
C LEU A 27 -4.25 -1.21 5.25
N PHE A 28 -5.21 -2.12 5.42
CA PHE A 28 -6.41 -2.20 4.60
C PHE A 28 -7.56 -2.74 5.43
N ALA A 29 -8.77 -2.18 5.31
CA ALA A 29 -9.93 -2.62 6.09
C ALA A 29 -10.28 -4.12 5.86
N LEU A 30 -9.88 -4.67 4.71
CA LEU A 30 -10.11 -6.08 4.35
C LEU A 30 -8.98 -7.02 4.78
N ILE A 31 -7.86 -6.50 5.31
CA ILE A 31 -6.79 -7.29 5.93
C ILE A 31 -6.63 -6.79 7.37
N PRO A 32 -7.58 -7.13 8.28
CA PRO A 32 -7.61 -6.60 9.65
C PRO A 32 -6.44 -7.09 10.52
N TYR A 33 -5.56 -7.88 9.92
CA TYR A 33 -4.41 -8.50 10.55
C TYR A 33 -3.11 -7.77 10.24
N THR A 34 -3.12 -6.70 9.46
CA THR A 34 -1.91 -5.92 9.14
C THR A 34 -2.02 -4.51 9.70
N PHE A 35 -1.09 -4.14 10.57
CA PHE A 35 -1.06 -2.84 11.25
C PHE A 35 0.20 -2.06 10.85
N VAL A 36 0.01 -0.75 10.68
CA VAL A 36 1.07 0.21 10.34
C VAL A 36 1.21 1.23 11.46
N SER A 37 2.45 1.52 11.83
CA SER A 37 2.79 2.65 12.70
C SER A 37 4.00 3.38 12.16
N GLY A 38 4.13 4.68 12.42
CA GLY A 38 5.22 5.52 11.93
C GLY A 38 4.81 7.00 11.91
N SER A 39 5.64 7.83 11.28
CA SER A 39 5.32 9.26 11.07
C SER A 39 4.88 9.50 9.63
N LEU A 40 3.68 10.05 9.43
CA LEU A 40 3.06 10.32 8.13
C LEU A 40 3.13 11.80 7.78
N SER A 41 3.74 12.09 6.63
CA SER A 41 3.65 13.38 5.96
C SER A 41 2.98 13.18 4.60
N MET A 42 1.84 13.83 4.33
CA MET A 42 1.13 13.65 3.06
C MET A 42 0.45 14.92 2.58
N SER A 43 0.29 15.03 1.26
CA SER A 43 -0.53 16.04 0.60
C SER A 43 -1.52 15.36 -0.34
N VAL A 44 -2.78 15.81 -0.29
CA VAL A 44 -3.87 15.32 -1.13
C VAL A 44 -4.48 16.51 -1.87
N HIS A 45 -4.60 16.38 -3.18
CA HIS A 45 -5.37 17.28 -4.04
C HIS A 45 -6.51 16.51 -4.67
N ILE A 46 -7.76 16.92 -4.47
CA ILE A 46 -8.95 16.35 -5.10
C ILE A 46 -9.57 17.42 -5.99
N SER A 47 -9.76 17.11 -7.27
CA SER A 47 -10.24 18.05 -8.29
C SER A 47 -11.77 18.06 -8.43
N ASN A 48 -12.45 17.05 -7.91
CA ASN A 48 -13.89 16.85 -8.07
C ASN A 48 -14.59 16.52 -6.72
N PHE A 49 -14.23 17.21 -5.65
CA PHE A 49 -14.63 16.88 -4.26
C PHE A 49 -16.14 16.66 -4.08
N GLN A 50 -16.99 17.36 -4.83
CA GLN A 50 -18.45 17.16 -4.86
C GLN A 50 -18.87 15.70 -5.17
N LYS A 51 -18.05 14.94 -5.89
CA LYS A 51 -18.28 13.51 -6.18
C LYS A 51 -18.32 12.65 -4.94
N LEU A 52 -17.66 13.05 -3.84
CA LEU A 52 -17.75 12.35 -2.56
C LEU A 52 -19.14 12.43 -1.94
N GLN A 53 -19.93 13.45 -2.28
CA GLN A 53 -21.32 13.61 -1.83
C GLN A 53 -22.31 12.81 -2.69
N GLN A 54 -21.88 12.32 -3.86
CA GLN A 54 -22.70 11.52 -4.77
C GLN A 54 -22.49 10.03 -4.48
N ILE A 55 -23.57 9.26 -4.42
CA ILE A 55 -23.48 7.80 -4.23
C ILE A 55 -22.63 7.20 -5.37
N GLY A 56 -21.42 6.78 -5.01
CA GLY A 56 -20.40 6.22 -5.88
C GLY A 56 -19.82 7.17 -6.92
N GLY A 57 -19.64 8.44 -6.58
CA GLY A 57 -18.61 9.23 -7.24
C GLY A 57 -17.23 8.82 -6.71
N PHE A 58 -16.24 8.71 -7.60
CA PHE A 58 -14.85 8.50 -7.19
C PHE A 58 -14.15 9.86 -7.11
N PRO A 59 -13.46 10.17 -6.00
CA PRO A 59 -12.61 11.34 -5.97
C PRO A 59 -11.48 11.15 -7.00
N GLU A 60 -11.29 12.15 -7.83
CA GLU A 60 -10.20 12.26 -8.78
C GLU A 60 -9.19 13.26 -8.26
N GLY A 61 -7.91 12.96 -8.44
CA GLY A 61 -6.88 13.79 -7.85
C GLY A 61 -5.56 13.07 -7.68
N ARG A 62 -4.72 13.59 -6.79
CA ARG A 62 -3.40 13.03 -6.49
C ARG A 62 -3.14 13.04 -5.00
N LEU A 63 -2.61 11.93 -4.50
CA LEU A 63 -2.15 11.76 -3.13
C LEU A 63 -0.68 11.42 -3.17
N ARG A 64 0.15 12.20 -2.48
CA ARG A 64 1.59 11.96 -2.39
C ARG A 64 2.06 12.18 -0.97
N GLY A 65 3.13 11.52 -0.59
CA GLY A 65 3.67 11.67 0.74
C GLY A 65 4.78 10.69 1.06
N LYS A 66 5.10 10.65 2.34
CA LYS A 66 6.08 9.76 2.92
C LYS A 66 5.64 9.25 4.28
N LEU A 67 6.03 8.03 4.57
CA LEU A 67 6.00 7.46 5.91
C LEU A 67 7.44 7.21 6.37
N ASN A 68 7.79 7.70 7.56
CA ASN A 68 9.10 7.48 8.17
C ASN A 68 8.98 6.54 9.37
N ASP A 69 10.07 5.82 9.67
CA ASP A 69 10.19 4.93 10.82
C ASP A 69 8.99 3.98 10.95
N THR A 70 8.64 3.38 9.81
CA THR A 70 7.42 2.62 9.63
C THR A 70 7.60 1.18 10.07
N ARG A 71 6.74 0.73 10.96
CA ARG A 71 6.62 -0.66 11.35
C ARG A 71 5.34 -1.24 10.77
N ILE A 72 5.47 -2.32 9.99
CA ILE A 72 4.34 -3.09 9.47
C ILE A 72 4.33 -4.44 10.16
N ARG A 73 3.27 -4.68 10.94
CA ARG A 73 3.08 -5.92 11.70
C ARG A 73 1.93 -6.71 11.12
N ILE A 74 2.17 -7.99 10.84
CA ILE A 74 1.14 -8.93 10.39
C ILE A 74 0.75 -9.83 11.57
N SER A 75 -0.32 -9.49 12.27
CA SER A 75 -0.91 -10.24 13.38
C SER A 75 -2.22 -10.89 12.94
N GLY A 76 -2.17 -12.16 12.51
CA GLY A 76 -3.38 -12.96 12.27
C GLY A 76 -3.26 -14.10 11.26
N GLY A 77 -2.24 -14.08 10.39
CA GLY A 77 -1.97 -15.19 9.47
C GLY A 77 -1.31 -16.41 10.13
N SER A 78 -0.79 -16.26 11.35
CA SER A 78 0.00 -17.27 12.05
C SER A 78 -0.82 -18.43 12.63
N ALA A 79 -2.15 -18.35 12.67
CA ALA A 79 -2.97 -19.42 13.27
C ALA A 79 -3.15 -20.66 12.37
N LEU A 80 -2.87 -20.53 11.06
CA LEU A 80 -3.03 -21.64 10.10
C LEU A 80 -1.73 -22.41 9.81
N LEU A 81 -0.56 -21.85 10.13
CA LEU A 81 0.75 -22.43 9.80
C LEU A 81 1.81 -22.32 10.92
N ASP A 82 1.48 -21.77 12.11
CA ASP A 82 2.44 -21.40 13.18
C ASP A 82 3.61 -20.51 12.72
N LEU A 83 3.52 -19.95 11.51
CA LEU A 83 4.52 -19.08 10.93
C LEU A 83 4.25 -17.64 11.37
N GLN A 84 5.07 -17.14 12.29
CA GLN A 84 5.13 -15.72 12.60
C GLN A 84 5.97 -15.03 11.52
N PHE A 85 5.31 -14.24 10.67
CA PHE A 85 6.02 -13.40 9.71
C PHE A 85 6.75 -12.29 10.47
N PRO A 86 8.04 -12.04 10.22
CA PRO A 86 8.78 -10.99 10.90
C PRO A 86 8.18 -9.61 10.59
N GLU A 87 8.31 -8.69 11.54
CA GLU A 87 7.85 -7.31 11.34
C GLU A 87 8.71 -6.63 10.26
N LEU A 88 8.08 -5.82 9.40
CA LEU A 88 8.81 -5.00 8.44
C LEU A 88 9.10 -3.64 9.07
N ASN A 89 10.38 -3.31 9.20
CA ASN A 89 10.83 -2.00 9.64
C ASN A 89 11.35 -1.24 8.41
N GLN A 90 10.52 -0.34 7.89
CA GLN A 90 10.87 0.54 6.78
C GLN A 90 11.33 1.88 7.34
N THR A 91 12.53 2.32 6.96
CA THR A 91 13.05 3.64 7.33
C THR A 91 12.29 4.75 6.61
N GLU A 92 11.92 4.51 5.35
CA GLU A 92 11.18 5.44 4.51
C GLU A 92 10.30 4.68 3.51
N ILE A 93 9.05 5.13 3.37
CA ILE A 93 8.16 4.72 2.28
C ILE A 93 7.70 6.00 1.59
N LEU A 94 8.08 6.18 0.32
CA LEU A 94 7.59 7.28 -0.52
C LEU A 94 6.46 6.77 -1.38
N PHE A 95 5.38 7.53 -1.49
CA PHE A 95 4.23 7.13 -2.31
C PHE A 95 3.68 8.31 -3.11
N ASP A 96 3.26 7.99 -4.33
CA ASP A 96 2.60 8.92 -5.25
C ASP A 96 1.51 8.18 -6.03
N LEU A 97 0.27 8.57 -5.75
CA LEU A 97 -0.94 7.91 -6.22
C LEU A 97 -1.80 8.88 -7.01
N GLU A 98 -2.27 8.46 -8.17
CA GLU A 98 -3.39 9.12 -8.85
C GLU A 98 -4.70 8.48 -8.44
N LEU A 99 -5.65 9.29 -8.00
CA LEU A 99 -6.98 8.88 -7.56
C LEU A 99 -7.98 8.99 -8.71
N GLY A 100 -8.93 8.06 -8.73
CA GLY A 100 -10.03 8.01 -9.69
C GLY A 100 -10.75 6.66 -9.61
N PRO A 101 -11.57 6.30 -10.61
CA PRO A 101 -12.14 4.96 -10.73
C PRO A 101 -11.06 3.87 -10.77
N VAL A 102 -9.89 4.23 -11.30
CA VAL A 102 -8.63 3.49 -11.18
C VAL A 102 -7.70 4.32 -10.31
N ILE A 103 -7.21 3.74 -9.22
CA ILE A 103 -6.09 4.29 -8.46
C ILE A 103 -4.81 3.76 -9.09
N SER A 104 -3.94 4.66 -9.55
CA SER A 104 -2.66 4.30 -10.15
C SER A 104 -1.54 4.55 -9.15
N LEU A 105 -0.77 3.50 -8.83
CA LEU A 105 0.46 3.57 -8.04
C LEU A 105 1.59 3.79 -9.03
N LYS A 106 2.05 5.04 -9.18
CA LYS A 106 3.08 5.38 -10.17
C LYS A 106 4.44 4.84 -9.80
N ASP A 107 4.84 5.07 -8.56
CA ASP A 107 6.07 4.56 -7.97
C ASP A 107 5.96 4.68 -6.45
N VAL A 108 5.81 3.55 -5.76
CA VAL A 108 5.92 3.49 -4.30
C VAL A 108 7.29 2.92 -3.97
N GLN A 109 8.14 3.74 -3.36
CA GLN A 109 9.51 3.35 -3.01
C GLN A 109 9.57 2.94 -1.55
N LEU A 110 10.21 1.82 -1.27
CA LEU A 110 10.41 1.28 0.07
C LEU A 110 11.90 1.25 0.39
N LYS A 111 12.26 1.64 1.60
CA LYS A 111 13.61 1.52 2.17
C LYS A 111 13.53 0.94 3.57
N GLY A 112 14.47 0.04 3.91
CA GLY A 112 14.54 -0.62 5.22
C GLY A 112 14.59 -2.14 5.08
N SER A 113 13.72 -2.86 5.79
CA SER A 113 13.65 -4.33 5.75
C SER A 113 13.52 -4.88 4.33
N LEU A 114 12.71 -4.23 3.48
CA LEU A 114 12.53 -4.55 2.07
C LEU A 114 12.75 -3.28 1.26
N GLU A 115 13.79 -3.25 0.43
CA GLU A 115 14.13 -2.11 -0.42
C GLU A 115 13.67 -2.34 -1.86
N GLY A 116 13.02 -1.36 -2.47
CA GLY A 116 12.63 -1.45 -3.88
C GLY A 116 11.35 -0.71 -4.18
N THR A 117 10.60 -1.19 -5.16
CA THR A 117 9.45 -0.46 -5.71
C THR A 117 8.18 -1.31 -5.79
N VAL A 118 7.05 -0.62 -5.71
CA VAL A 118 5.72 -1.15 -5.99
C VAL A 118 5.00 -0.22 -6.95
N ASP A 119 4.49 -0.78 -8.04
CA ASP A 119 3.73 -0.06 -9.06
C ASP A 119 2.48 -0.86 -9.45
N GLY A 120 1.55 -0.20 -10.16
CA GLY A 120 0.39 -0.87 -10.72
C GLY A 120 -0.90 -0.12 -10.46
N THR A 121 -2.02 -0.84 -10.42
CA THR A 121 -3.35 -0.23 -10.37
C THR A 121 -4.32 -0.95 -9.43
N ILE A 122 -5.28 -0.19 -8.93
CA ILE A 122 -6.45 -0.67 -8.20
C ILE A 122 -7.68 -0.12 -8.90
N GLN A 123 -8.45 -0.99 -9.56
CA GLN A 123 -9.72 -0.64 -10.18
C GLN A 123 -10.84 -0.81 -9.16
N LEU A 124 -11.54 0.28 -8.84
CA LEU A 124 -12.63 0.28 -7.87
C LEU A 124 -13.96 -0.13 -8.54
N ASP A 125 -14.66 -1.09 -7.95
CA ASP A 125 -16.05 -1.43 -8.31
C ASP A 125 -17.00 -0.68 -7.36
N LYS A 126 -17.68 0.31 -7.92
CA LYS A 126 -18.64 1.18 -7.23
C LYS A 126 -19.77 0.41 -6.57
N ASN A 127 -20.31 -0.59 -7.28
CA ASN A 127 -21.53 -1.29 -6.86
C ASN A 127 -21.20 -2.45 -5.93
N ARG A 128 -19.99 -2.99 -6.06
CA ARG A 128 -19.50 -4.12 -5.27
C ARG A 128 -18.06 -3.85 -4.85
N PRO A 129 -17.81 -3.10 -3.77
CA PRO A 129 -16.45 -2.78 -3.32
C PRO A 129 -15.54 -4.00 -3.19
N ASN A 130 -16.06 -5.15 -2.75
CA ASN A 130 -15.32 -6.43 -2.65
C ASN A 130 -14.93 -7.05 -4.00
N MET A 131 -15.48 -6.57 -5.12
CA MET A 131 -15.13 -6.95 -6.49
C MET A 131 -14.16 -5.98 -7.14
N SER A 132 -13.76 -4.91 -6.45
CA SER A 132 -12.63 -4.07 -6.88
C SER A 132 -11.40 -4.95 -7.08
N SER A 133 -10.64 -4.69 -8.13
CA SER A 133 -9.52 -5.51 -8.55
C SER A 133 -8.19 -4.80 -8.37
N ILE A 134 -7.18 -5.56 -7.97
CA ILE A 134 -5.79 -5.11 -7.88
C ILE A 134 -4.95 -5.79 -8.95
N ASP A 135 -3.96 -5.06 -9.44
CA ASP A 135 -2.88 -5.56 -10.28
C ASP A 135 -1.63 -4.76 -9.92
N LEU A 136 -0.80 -5.32 -9.03
CA LEU A 136 0.34 -4.66 -8.42
C LEU A 136 1.61 -5.46 -8.67
N ASN A 137 2.65 -4.80 -9.14
CA ASN A 137 3.99 -5.37 -9.30
C ASN A 137 4.85 -4.97 -8.11
N PHE A 138 5.64 -5.92 -7.64
CA PHE A 138 6.56 -5.75 -6.53
C PHE A 138 7.94 -6.18 -6.99
N MET A 139 8.93 -5.29 -6.79
CA MET A 139 10.34 -5.58 -7.01
C MET A 139 11.10 -5.18 -5.75
N LEU A 140 11.40 -6.16 -4.89
CA LEU A 140 11.86 -5.93 -3.52
C LEU A 140 13.13 -6.73 -3.21
N THR A 141 14.13 -6.08 -2.66
CA THR A 141 15.37 -6.68 -2.17
C THR A 141 15.33 -6.69 -0.64
N PRO A 142 15.32 -7.87 0.00
CA PRO A 142 15.45 -7.94 1.46
C PRO A 142 16.81 -7.44 1.92
N SER A 143 16.84 -6.61 2.96
CA SER A 143 18.09 -6.23 3.63
C SER A 143 18.81 -7.45 4.24
N PRO A 144 20.13 -7.41 4.46
CA PRO A 144 20.87 -8.53 5.05
C PRO A 144 20.29 -9.03 6.38
N ASP A 145 19.88 -8.11 7.26
CA ASP A 145 19.28 -8.45 8.55
C ASP A 145 17.92 -9.13 8.36
N PHE A 146 17.10 -8.60 7.44
CA PHE A 146 15.80 -9.19 7.14
C PHE A 146 15.91 -10.54 6.43
N LYS A 147 16.95 -10.77 5.59
CA LYS A 147 17.24 -12.10 5.00
C LYS A 147 17.45 -13.16 6.08
N ASN A 148 18.08 -12.81 7.21
CA ASN A 148 18.29 -13.73 8.32
C ASN A 148 16.96 -14.10 9.01
N GLU A 149 16.07 -13.13 9.21
CA GLU A 149 14.73 -13.36 9.77
C GLU A 149 13.85 -14.20 8.82
N LEU A 150 14.01 -14.00 7.52
CA LEU A 150 13.30 -14.74 6.48
C LEU A 150 13.82 -16.17 6.26
N ARG A 151 14.85 -16.64 6.99
CA ARG A 151 15.45 -17.97 6.78
C ARG A 151 14.42 -19.09 6.86
N LEU A 152 13.42 -18.98 7.74
CA LEU A 152 12.32 -19.94 7.89
C LEU A 152 11.38 -19.97 6.66
N PHE A 153 11.33 -18.88 5.89
CA PHE A 153 10.51 -18.70 4.69
C PHE A 153 11.29 -18.91 3.39
N SER A 154 12.59 -19.22 3.47
CA SER A 154 13.50 -19.32 2.32
C SER A 154 12.96 -20.18 1.17
N LYS A 155 12.35 -21.34 1.47
CA LYS A 155 11.76 -22.22 0.45
C LYS A 155 10.63 -21.56 -0.36
N ILE A 156 9.80 -20.74 0.29
CA ILE A 156 8.70 -20.03 -0.35
C ILE A 156 9.25 -18.84 -1.15
N LEU A 157 10.26 -18.15 -0.62
CA LEU A 157 10.83 -16.97 -1.28
C LEU A 157 11.65 -17.33 -2.52
N LEU A 158 12.32 -18.50 -2.52
CA LEU A 158 13.10 -18.99 -3.65
C LEU A 158 12.29 -19.05 -4.97
N SER A 159 10.99 -19.34 -4.91
CA SER A 159 10.15 -19.39 -6.13
C SER A 159 9.90 -18.02 -6.76
N PHE A 160 10.17 -16.92 -6.04
CA PHE A 160 9.95 -15.54 -6.48
C PHE A 160 11.25 -14.76 -6.74
N GLN A 161 12.41 -15.37 -6.52
CA GLN A 161 13.70 -14.70 -6.62
C GLN A 161 14.16 -14.51 -8.08
N CYS A 162 14.63 -13.29 -8.36
CA CYS A 162 15.36 -12.85 -9.55
C CYS A 162 16.73 -12.34 -9.08
N GLY A 163 17.70 -13.24 -8.93
CA GLY A 163 18.96 -12.93 -8.25
C GLY A 163 18.69 -12.67 -6.75
N GLU A 164 19.07 -11.48 -6.27
CA GLU A 164 18.79 -11.07 -4.88
C GLU A 164 17.44 -10.40 -4.67
N THR A 165 16.75 -10.04 -5.76
CA THR A 165 15.45 -9.39 -5.73
C THR A 165 14.33 -10.43 -5.69
N ILE A 166 13.24 -10.10 -5.02
CA ILE A 166 11.96 -10.81 -5.08
C ILE A 166 11.10 -10.01 -6.05
N ASN A 167 10.72 -10.63 -7.17
CA ASN A 167 9.95 -9.94 -8.22
C ASN A 167 8.66 -10.71 -8.53
N PHE A 168 7.53 -10.15 -8.14
CA PHE A 168 6.23 -10.80 -8.29
C PHE A 168 5.11 -9.82 -8.60
N ASN A 169 4.03 -10.35 -9.18
CA ASN A 169 2.78 -9.67 -9.41
C ASN A 169 1.71 -10.23 -8.47
N LEU A 170 0.94 -9.33 -7.87
CA LEU A 170 -0.26 -9.63 -7.10
C LEU A 170 -1.47 -9.12 -7.87
N LYS A 171 -2.32 -10.05 -8.27
CA LYS A 171 -3.53 -9.76 -9.05
C LYS A 171 -4.74 -10.46 -8.49
N GLY A 172 -5.91 -9.84 -8.58
CA GLY A 172 -7.17 -10.47 -8.20
C GLY A 172 -8.20 -9.45 -7.74
N THR A 173 -9.26 -9.92 -7.07
CA THR A 173 -10.26 -9.04 -6.46
C THR A 173 -10.04 -8.96 -4.95
N PHE A 174 -10.55 -7.91 -4.31
CA PHE A 174 -10.54 -7.78 -2.87
C PHE A 174 -11.17 -8.98 -2.12
N SER A 175 -12.16 -9.64 -2.74
CA SER A 175 -12.79 -10.87 -2.22
C SER A 175 -11.96 -12.14 -2.47
N ARG A 176 -11.12 -12.15 -3.51
CA ARG A 176 -10.32 -13.31 -3.90
C ARG A 176 -9.05 -12.86 -4.60
N LEU A 177 -8.02 -12.62 -3.80
CA LEU A 177 -6.67 -12.41 -4.31
C LEU A 177 -6.15 -13.73 -4.90
N ASN A 178 -5.55 -13.67 -6.08
CA ASN A 178 -4.83 -14.82 -6.60
C ASN A 178 -3.52 -15.00 -5.82
N LEU A 179 -2.96 -16.20 -5.89
CA LEU A 179 -1.60 -16.42 -5.41
C LEU A 179 -0.64 -15.51 -6.19
N PRO A 180 0.38 -14.92 -5.52
CA PRO A 180 1.41 -14.15 -6.20
C PRO A 180 2.06 -14.96 -7.32
N ILE A 181 2.35 -14.31 -8.45
CA ILE A 181 3.01 -14.92 -9.60
C ILE A 181 4.36 -14.25 -9.79
N ARG A 182 5.43 -15.03 -9.92
CA ARG A 182 6.76 -14.49 -10.21
C ARG A 182 6.77 -13.80 -11.58
N ASN A 183 7.31 -12.59 -11.63
CA ASN A 183 7.54 -11.87 -12.89
C ASN A 183 8.75 -12.44 -13.64
N LYS A 184 8.80 -12.21 -14.95
CA LYS A 184 9.95 -12.61 -15.75
C LYS A 184 11.18 -11.79 -15.33
N CYS A 185 12.27 -12.52 -15.14
CA CYS A 185 13.64 -12.07 -15.22
C CYS A 185 14.33 -12.88 -16.32
#